data_AF-A0A3S4LDR9-F1
#
_entry.id   AF-A0A3S4LDR9-F1
#
_cell.length_a   1.000
_cell.length_b   1.000
_cell.length_c   1.000
_cell.angle_alpha   90.00
_cell.angle_beta   90.00
_cell.angle_gamma   90.00
#
_symmetry.space_group_name_H-M   'P 1'
#
loop_
_entity.id
_entity.type
_entity.pdbx_description
1 polymer ?
#
loop_
_entity_poly.entity_id
_entity_poly.type
_entity_poly.pdbx_seq_one_letter_code
_entity_poly.pdbx_strand_id
1 'polypeptide(L)'
;MLTEEEAARLQRMRVRAVCLFRRNVPDAASTRRLVADLKCALGDDILIGIDQEGGAVMRTRFLPQARRRWRWPPSATRRWRAGSAARWRAG
;
A
#
# COMPACT_ATOMS: atom_id res chain seq x y z
N MET A 1 -14.86 -3.46 -0.46
CA MET A 1 -16.00 -2.54 -0.35
C MET A 1 -15.85 -1.80 0.96
N LEU A 2 -16.05 -0.49 0.96
CA LEU A 2 -16.05 0.32 2.17
C LEU A 2 -17.43 0.24 2.83
N THR A 3 -17.51 0.02 4.14
CA THR A 3 -18.80 0.12 4.84
C THR A 3 -19.16 1.58 5.12
N GLU A 4 -20.45 1.85 5.35
CA GLU A 4 -20.92 3.19 5.72
C GLU A 4 -20.29 3.67 7.04
N GLU A 5 -20.13 2.77 8.01
CA GLU A 5 -19.49 3.08 9.28
C GLU A 5 -18.01 3.44 9.11
N GLU A 6 -17.28 2.71 8.26
CA GLU A 6 -15.90 3.03 7.92
C GLU A 6 -15.79 4.37 7.21
N ALA A 7 -16.67 4.65 6.24
CA ALA A 7 -16.72 5.92 5.52
C ALA A 7 -16.96 7.09 6.49
N ALA A 8 -17.97 6.99 7.34
CA ALA A 8 -18.29 8.01 8.35
C ALA A 8 -17.13 8.24 9.31
N ARG A 9 -16.42 7.17 9.72
CA ARG A 9 -15.23 7.28 10.56
C ARG A 9 -14.09 8.02 9.85
N LEU A 10 -13.82 7.69 8.58
CA LEU A 10 -12.78 8.36 7.78
C LEU A 10 -13.09 9.85 7.55
N GLN A 11 -14.36 10.18 7.30
CA GLN A 11 -14.83 11.56 7.15
C GLN A 11 -14.67 12.36 8.45
N ARG A 12 -15.08 11.80 9.60
CA ARG A 12 -14.91 12.44 10.92
C ARG A 12 -13.45 12.73 11.26
N MET A 13 -12.55 11.84 10.87
CA MET A 13 -11.10 12.02 11.02
C MET A 13 -10.48 13.00 10.02
N ARG A 14 -11.26 13.49 9.04
CA ARG A 14 -10.82 14.40 7.96
C ARG A 14 -9.60 13.85 7.20
N VAL A 15 -9.61 12.54 6.93
CA VAL A 15 -8.52 11.85 6.24
C VAL A 15 -8.30 12.42 4.84
N ARG A 16 -7.04 12.68 4.48
CA ARG A 16 -6.63 13.15 3.15
C ARG A 16 -5.79 12.15 2.35
N ALA A 17 -5.42 11.03 2.97
CA ALA A 17 -4.71 9.95 2.31
C ALA A 17 -5.03 8.58 2.93
N VAL A 18 -5.07 7.54 2.10
CA VAL A 18 -5.26 6.13 2.52
C VAL A 18 -4.16 5.27 1.90
N CYS A 19 -3.58 4.37 2.69
CA CYS A 19 -2.64 3.37 2.19
C CYS A 19 -3.31 1.98 2.13
N LEU A 20 -3.23 1.33 0.97
CA LEU A 20 -3.81 0.00 0.75
C LEU A 20 -2.83 -1.11 1.11
N PHE A 21 -3.28 -2.05 1.94
CA PHE A 21 -2.55 -3.27 2.27
C PHE A 21 -3.05 -4.46 1.47
N ARG A 22 -2.33 -5.59 1.57
CA ARG A 22 -2.65 -6.83 0.84
C ARG A 22 -4.11 -7.27 0.98
N ARG A 23 -4.69 -7.15 2.18
CA ARG A 23 -6.10 -7.51 2.44
C ARG A 23 -7.11 -6.65 1.69
N ASN A 24 -6.73 -5.43 1.30
CA ASN A 24 -7.60 -4.48 0.62
C ASN A 24 -7.66 -4.70 -0.89
N VAL A 25 -6.71 -5.48 -1.45
CA VAL A 25 -6.55 -5.69 -2.89
C VAL A 25 -6.53 -7.18 -3.28
N PRO A 26 -7.61 -7.95 -3.00
CA PRO A 26 -7.62 -9.38 -3.31
C PRO A 26 -7.70 -9.63 -4.83
N ASP A 27 -8.42 -8.78 -5.56
CA ASP A 27 -8.59 -8.86 -7.01
C ASP A 27 -8.86 -7.46 -7.62
N ALA A 28 -8.90 -7.38 -8.95
CA ALA A 28 -9.06 -6.12 -9.66
C ALA A 28 -10.46 -5.50 -9.48
N ALA A 29 -11.52 -6.29 -9.40
CA ALA A 29 -12.90 -5.79 -9.31
C ALA A 29 -13.17 -5.22 -7.91
N SER A 30 -12.82 -5.96 -6.86
CA SER A 30 -12.96 -5.51 -5.48
C SER A 30 -12.11 -4.29 -5.16
N THR A 31 -10.89 -4.21 -5.72
CA THR A 31 -10.00 -3.04 -5.59
C THR A 31 -10.61 -1.80 -6.25
N ARG A 32 -11.13 -1.92 -7.48
CA ARG A 32 -11.79 -0.79 -8.17
C ARG A 32 -12.99 -0.29 -7.38
N ARG A 33 -13.80 -1.20 -6.85
CA ARG A 33 -14.95 -0.84 -6.01
C ARG A 33 -14.51 -0.09 -4.76
N LEU A 34 -13.51 -0.60 -4.03
CA LEU A 34 -12.99 0.09 -2.85
C LEU A 34 -12.46 1.50 -3.17
N VAL A 35 -11.74 1.66 -4.28
CA VAL A 35 -11.24 2.98 -4.72
C VAL A 35 -12.40 3.93 -5.04
N ALA A 36 -13.44 3.46 -5.73
CA ALA A 36 -14.64 4.25 -6.00
C ALA A 36 -15.36 4.66 -4.71
N ASP A 37 -15.55 3.71 -3.78
CA ASP A 37 -16.19 3.98 -2.49
C ASP A 37 -15.39 5.04 -1.69
N LEU A 38 -14.05 4.96 -1.68
CA LEU A 38 -13.18 5.92 -1.00
C LEU A 38 -13.26 7.33 -1.62
N LYS A 39 -13.27 7.44 -2.95
CA LYS A 39 -13.42 8.71 -3.65
C LYS A 39 -14.80 9.34 -3.42
N CYS A 40 -15.85 8.53 -3.44
CA CYS A 40 -17.20 8.98 -3.12
C CYS A 40 -17.29 9.53 -1.69
N ALA A 41 -16.69 8.84 -0.72
CA ALA A 41 -16.75 9.25 0.68
C ALA A 41 -15.84 10.43 1.04
N LEU A 42 -14.65 10.53 0.43
CA LEU A 42 -13.58 11.45 0.86
C LEU A 42 -13.24 12.54 -0.17
N GLY A 43 -13.85 12.50 -1.35
CA GLY A 43 -13.58 13.39 -2.48
C GLY A 43 -12.57 12.79 -3.48
N ASP A 44 -12.61 13.28 -4.72
CA ASP A 44 -11.79 12.77 -5.82
C ASP A 44 -10.29 13.04 -5.65
N ASP A 45 -9.92 14.07 -4.88
CA ASP A 45 -8.54 14.48 -4.61
C ASP A 45 -7.85 13.67 -3.49
N ILE A 46 -8.51 12.63 -2.97
CA ILE A 46 -7.93 11.75 -1.95
C ILE A 46 -6.67 11.04 -2.49
N LEU A 47 -5.58 11.08 -1.72
CA LEU A 47 -4.38 10.32 -2.07
C LEU A 47 -4.56 8.85 -1.68
N ILE A 48 -4.42 7.95 -2.66
CA ILE A 48 -4.51 6.50 -2.42
C ILE A 48 -3.15 5.87 -2.76
N GLY A 49 -2.41 5.50 -1.71
CA GLY A 49 -1.09 4.89 -1.80
C GLY A 49 -1.12 3.36 -1.74
N ILE A 50 -0.10 2.73 -2.32
CA ILE A 50 0.11 1.28 -2.26
C ILE A 50 1.60 0.96 -2.38
N ASP A 51 2.09 0.02 -1.57
CA ASP A 51 3.48 -0.44 -1.67
C ASP A 51 3.63 -1.44 -2.83
N GLN A 52 4.15 -0.96 -3.96
CA GLN A 52 4.24 -1.72 -5.21
C GLN A 52 5.66 -1.68 -5.80
N GLU A 53 6.65 -2.06 -4.99
CA GLU A 53 8.07 -2.03 -5.36
C GLU A 53 8.49 -3.26 -6.20
N GLY A 54 7.88 -4.42 -5.91
CA GLY A 54 8.25 -5.71 -6.48
C GLY A 54 9.04 -6.59 -5.50
N GLY A 55 9.23 -7.87 -5.86
CA GLY A 55 9.85 -8.84 -4.95
C GLY A 55 8.98 -9.11 -3.72
N ALA A 56 9.53 -8.90 -2.52
CA ALA A 56 8.82 -9.15 -1.26
C ALA A 56 7.77 -8.07 -0.92
N VAL A 57 7.93 -6.85 -1.46
CA VAL A 57 7.06 -5.70 -1.18
C VAL A 57 6.16 -5.44 -2.40
N MET A 58 5.07 -6.20 -2.47
CA MET A 58 4.11 -6.14 -3.56
C MET A 58 2.71 -6.58 -3.09
N ARG A 59 1.70 -5.74 -3.33
CA ARG A 59 0.33 -6.02 -2.89
C ARG A 59 -0.54 -6.64 -4.00
N THR A 60 -0.48 -6.12 -5.24
CA THR A 60 -1.33 -6.57 -6.36
C THR A 60 -0.70 -7.73 -7.15
N ARG A 61 -0.85 -8.97 -6.67
CA ARG A 61 -0.29 -10.15 -7.37
C ARG A 61 -1.09 -10.60 -8.60
N PHE A 62 -2.30 -10.08 -8.78
CA PHE A 62 -3.18 -10.38 -9.91
C PHE A 62 -2.89 -9.52 -11.15
N LEU A 63 -2.07 -8.47 -11.01
CA LEU A 63 -1.63 -7.65 -12.14
C LEU A 63 -0.33 -8.19 -12.73
N PRO A 64 -0.09 -8.00 -14.04
CA PRO A 64 1.21 -8.26 -14.63
C PRO A 64 2.31 -7.54 -13.84
N GLN A 65 3.36 -8.28 -13.48
CA GLN A 65 4.51 -7.68 -12.83
C GLN A 65 5.39 -7.04 -13.90
N ALA A 66 5.91 -5.85 -13.62
CA ALA A 66 6.94 -5.27 -14.47
C ALA A 66 8.08 -6.29 -14.62
N ARG A 67 8.47 -6.57 -15.87
CA ARG A 67 9.56 -7.52 -16.14
C ARG A 67 10.79 -7.04 -15.38
N ARG A 68 11.48 -7.95 -14.67
CA ARG A 68 12.77 -7.67 -14.04
C ARG A 68 13.81 -7.37 -15.12
N ARG A 69 13.87 -6.14 -15.61
CA ARG A 69 14.98 -5.63 -16.42
C ARG A 69 15.77 -4.58 -15.64
N TRP A 70 15.88 -4.75 -14.33
CA TRP A 70 16.91 -4.11 -13.53
C TRP A 70 17.87 -5.21 -13.05
N ARG A 71 19.01 -5.35 -13.73
CA ARG A 71 20.05 -6.30 -13.34
C ARG A 71 20.83 -5.64 -12.21
N TRP A 72 20.48 -5.96 -10.98
CA TRP A 72 21.23 -5.47 -9.82
C TRP A 72 22.65 -6.01 -9.88
N PRO A 73 23.71 -5.18 -9.79
CA PRO A 73 25.07 -5.66 -9.87
C PRO A 73 25.33 -6.62 -8.69
N PRO A 74 26.04 -7.75 -8.90
CA PRO A 74 26.30 -8.75 -7.85
C PRO A 74 26.94 -8.17 -6.57
N SER A 75 27.60 -7.02 -6.68
CA SER A 75 28.26 -6.31 -5.57
C SER A 75 27.30 -5.55 -4.65
N ALA A 76 26.08 -5.24 -5.09
CA ALA A 76 25.20 -4.37 -4.32
C ALA A 76 24.25 -5.13 -3.37
N THR A 77 24.53 -6.41 -3.07
CA THR A 77 23.78 -7.22 -2.09
C THR A 77 24.05 -6.72 -0.66
N ARG A 78 23.42 -5.62 -0.26
CA ARG A 78 23.36 -5.26 1.17
C ARG A 78 22.34 -6.18 1.82
N ARG A 79 22.80 -7.35 2.25
CA ARG A 79 22.03 -8.24 3.13
C ARG A 79 21.80 -7.50 4.44
N TRP A 80 20.62 -6.93 4.64
CA TRP A 80 20.20 -6.51 5.97
C TRP A 80 20.19 -7.75 6.87
N ARG A 81 21.23 -7.91 7.70
CA ARG A 81 21.20 -8.88 8.80
C ARG A 81 20.25 -8.32 9.84
N ALA A 82 19.23 -9.10 10.20
CA ALA A 82 18.42 -8.84 11.37
C ALA A 82 19.37 -8.74 12.58
N GLY A 83 19.52 -7.54 13.14
CA GLY A 83 20.50 -7.26 14.19
C GLY A 83 20.64 -5.78 14.57
N SER A 84 20.19 -4.85 13.73
CA SER A 84 20.30 -3.41 14.02
C SER A 84 19.08 -2.79 14.72
N ALA A 85 18.13 -3.59 15.19
CA ALA A 85 16.93 -3.12 15.92
C ALA A 85 17.19 -2.80 17.41
N ALA A 86 18.39 -2.31 17.74
CA ALA A 86 18.75 -1.95 19.12
C ALA A 86 19.44 -0.58 19.17
N ARG A 87 18.76 0.47 18.73
CA ARG A 87 19.06 1.87 19.13
C ARG A 87 17.92 2.83 18.76
N TRP A 88 16.79 2.65 19.43
CA TRP A 88 15.85 3.75 19.68
C TRP A 88 15.56 3.72 21.19
N ARG A 89 16.48 4.30 21.97
CA ARG A 89 16.13 4.80 23.31
C ARG A 89 15.88 6.29 23.13
N ALA A 90 14.68 6.69 23.52
CA ALA A 90 14.27 8.08 23.62
C ALA A 90 15.27 8.86 24.48
N GLY A 91 15.68 10.02 23.98
CA GLY A 91 16.08 11.16 24.81
C GLY A 91 14.86 12.06 24.99
#